data_AF-A0A7J8NC02-F1
#
_entry.id   AF-A0A7J8NC02-F1
#
_cell.length_a   1.000
_cell.length_b   1.000
_cell.length_c   1.000
_cell.angle_alpha   90.00
_cell.angle_beta   90.00
_cell.angle_gamma   90.00
#
_symmetry.space_group_name_H-M   'P 1'
#
loop_
_entity.id
_entity.type
_entity.pdbx_description
1 polymer ?
#
loop_
_entity_poly.entity_id
_entity_poly.type
_entity_poly.pdbx_seq_one_letter_code
_entity_poly.pdbx_strand_id
1 'polypeptide(L)'
;MAVDAEIELPTIEFRSSDLKRGTDGWNSLCKRVREACEIFGCFEVVYKKISTKVREDAFELMKELVKVPVERKQKNASPLPYHGWVGPSEQVSLLYEGFGVRDASNYDSVKKFAQLMWPDGHP
;
A
#
# COMPACT_ATOMS: atom_id res chain seq x y z
N MET A 1 -7.22 37.35 6.68
CA MET A 1 -6.84 36.48 7.81
C MET A 1 -7.10 35.05 7.36
N ALA A 2 -6.10 34.39 6.77
CA ALA A 2 -6.23 32.96 6.48
C ALA A 2 -6.15 32.25 7.83
N VAL A 3 -7.25 31.62 8.25
CA VAL A 3 -7.22 30.65 9.33
C VAL A 3 -6.42 29.47 8.80
N ASP A 4 -5.22 29.30 9.33
CA ASP A 4 -4.41 28.11 9.17
C ASP A 4 -5.11 27.00 9.97
N ALA A 5 -6.21 26.50 9.42
CA ALA A 5 -6.96 25.42 10.01
C ALA A 5 -6.19 24.13 9.71
N GLU A 6 -5.53 23.60 10.73
CA GLU A 6 -4.91 22.29 10.68
C GLU A 6 -6.00 21.26 10.34
N ILE A 7 -5.95 20.69 9.14
CA ILE A 7 -6.90 19.66 8.70
C ILE A 7 -6.51 18.37 9.42
N GLU A 8 -7.20 18.07 10.51
CA GLU A 8 -7.06 16.78 11.19
C GLU A 8 -7.91 15.73 10.45
N LEU A 9 -7.25 14.77 9.81
CA LEU A 9 -7.95 13.68 9.11
C LEU A 9 -8.62 12.75 10.12
N PRO A 10 -9.84 12.25 9.83
CA PRO A 10 -10.48 11.30 10.73
C PRO A 10 -9.65 10.03 10.91
N THR A 11 -9.33 9.69 12.15
CA THR A 11 -8.76 8.39 12.50
C THR A 11 -9.86 7.41 12.92
N ILE A 12 -9.95 6.26 12.26
CA ILE A 12 -10.98 5.24 12.51
C ILE A 12 -10.31 3.92 12.92
N GLU A 13 -10.61 3.46 14.14
CA GLU A 13 -10.13 2.16 14.62
C GLU A 13 -11.02 1.02 14.11
N PHE A 14 -10.41 0.03 13.45
CA PHE A 14 -11.11 -1.14 12.94
C PHE A 14 -10.98 -2.30 13.94
N ARG A 15 -11.91 -2.37 14.89
CA ARG A 15 -11.95 -3.42 15.92
C ARG A 15 -12.60 -4.70 15.40
N SER A 16 -12.12 -5.86 15.83
CA SER A 16 -12.70 -7.15 15.41
C SER A 16 -14.20 -7.29 15.71
N SER A 17 -14.70 -6.66 16.78
CA SER A 17 -16.13 -6.63 17.12
C SER A 17 -16.98 -5.91 16.06
N ASP A 18 -16.41 -4.86 15.46
CA ASP A 18 -17.12 -3.93 14.59
C ASP A 18 -17.08 -4.41 13.14
N LEU A 19 -16.26 -5.42 12.83
CA LEU A 19 -16.12 -5.99 11.49
C LEU A 19 -17.13 -7.11 11.19
N LYS A 20 -17.98 -7.47 12.15
CA LYS A 20 -19.04 -8.49 11.94
C LYS A 20 -20.26 -7.85 11.29
N ARG A 21 -20.44 -8.13 9.99
CA ARG A 21 -21.60 -7.66 9.20
C ARG A 21 -22.93 -7.89 9.92
N GLY A 22 -23.80 -6.89 9.85
CA GLY A 22 -25.15 -6.92 10.43
C GLY A 22 -25.22 -6.59 11.92
N THR A 23 -24.10 -6.33 12.60
CA THR A 23 -24.09 -5.83 13.98
C THR A 23 -24.22 -4.31 14.03
N ASP A 24 -24.63 -3.77 15.18
CA ASP A 24 -24.65 -2.31 15.40
C ASP A 24 -23.25 -1.70 15.28
N GLY A 25 -22.22 -2.42 15.74
CA GLY A 25 -20.82 -2.03 15.57
C GLY A 25 -20.44 -1.87 14.09
N TRP A 26 -20.83 -2.82 13.24
CA TRP A 26 -20.62 -2.75 11.79
C TRP A 26 -21.35 -1.57 11.15
N ASN A 27 -22.61 -1.34 11.52
CA ASN A 27 -23.40 -0.23 10.98
C ASN A 27 -22.81 1.12 11.39
N SER A 28 -22.38 1.25 12.66
CA SER A 28 -21.69 2.44 13.17
C SER A 28 -20.36 2.70 12.45
N LEU A 29 -19.54 1.65 12.27
CA LEU A 29 -18.27 1.75 11.54
C LEU A 29 -18.51 2.18 10.08
N CYS A 30 -19.49 1.59 9.39
CA CYS A 30 -19.84 1.97 8.02
C CYS A 30 -20.26 3.43 7.91
N LYS A 31 -21.05 3.92 8.87
CA LYS A 31 -21.47 5.32 8.94
C LYS A 31 -20.25 6.25 9.07
N ARG A 32 -19.34 5.96 10.00
CA ARG A 32 -18.11 6.76 10.20
C ARG A 32 -17.22 6.79 8.95
N VAL A 33 -17.03 5.63 8.31
CA VAL A 33 -16.24 5.54 7.07
C VAL A 33 -16.89 6.36 5.95
N ARG A 34 -18.22 6.28 5.81
CA ARG A 34 -18.95 7.07 4.82
C ARG A 34 -18.78 8.56 5.06
N GLU A 35 -19.03 9.02 6.28
CA GLU A 35 -18.92 10.45 6.64
C GLU A 35 -17.50 10.98 6.38
N ALA A 36 -16.46 10.20 6.73
CA ALA A 36 -15.08 10.59 6.45
C ALA A 36 -14.78 10.69 4.94
N CYS A 37 -15.27 9.74 4.14
CA CYS A 37 -15.12 9.81 2.68
C CYS A 37 -15.90 10.98 2.06
N GLU A 38 -17.12 11.26 2.54
CA GLU A 38 -17.97 12.34 2.02
C GLU A 38 -17.40 13.73 2.34
N ILE A 39 -16.78 13.91 3.52
CA ILE A 39 -16.28 15.21 3.98
C ILE A 39 -14.81 15.42 3.58
N PHE A 40 -13.95 14.41 3.73
CA PHE A 40 -12.49 14.55 3.58
C PHE A 40 -11.93 13.78 2.37
N GLY A 41 -12.69 12.88 1.76
CA GLY A 41 -12.21 11.99 0.69
C GLY A 41 -11.22 10.90 1.16
N CYS A 42 -10.79 10.93 2.42
CA CYS A 42 -9.86 9.97 3.00
C CYS A 42 -9.98 9.92 4.54
N PHE A 43 -9.37 8.91 5.14
CA PHE A 43 -9.27 8.72 6.60
C PHE A 43 -8.08 7.83 6.92
N GLU A 44 -7.60 7.92 8.15
CA GLU A 44 -6.58 7.03 8.67
C GLU A 44 -7.21 5.81 9.34
N VAL A 45 -6.64 4.63 9.11
CA VAL A 45 -7.11 3.40 9.74
C VAL A 45 -6.14 2.94 10.82
N VAL A 46 -6.64 2.76 12.04
CA VAL A 46 -5.91 2.04 13.08
C VAL A 46 -6.28 0.56 12.99
N TYR A 47 -5.32 -0.25 12.53
CA TYR A 47 -5.49 -1.70 12.34
C TYR A 47 -4.48 -2.51 13.14
N LYS A 48 -4.87 -2.91 14.36
CA LYS A 48 -4.00 -3.60 15.33
C LYS A 48 -3.59 -5.02 14.95
N LYS A 49 -4.15 -5.61 13.87
CA LYS A 49 -3.80 -6.97 13.46
C LYS A 49 -2.45 -7.08 12.75
N ILE A 50 -1.95 -5.98 12.18
CA ILE A 50 -0.62 -5.95 11.57
C ILE A 50 0.37 -5.45 12.62
N SER A 51 1.35 -6.27 12.98
CA SER A 51 2.35 -5.91 13.98
C SER A 51 3.26 -4.79 13.47
N THR A 52 3.88 -4.04 14.39
CA THR A 52 4.90 -3.04 14.04
C THR A 52 6.09 -3.68 13.34
N LYS A 53 6.53 -4.85 13.81
CA LYS A 53 7.62 -5.61 13.19
C LYS A 53 7.37 -5.90 11.70
N VAL A 54 6.19 -6.41 11.33
CA VAL A 54 5.86 -6.69 9.92
C VAL A 54 5.92 -5.42 9.06
N ARG A 55 5.55 -4.27 9.61
CA ARG A 55 5.63 -2.99 8.90
C ARG A 55 7.08 -2.55 8.71
N GLU A 56 7.89 -2.62 9.77
CA GLU A 56 9.31 -2.27 9.73
C GLU A 56 10.07 -3.16 8.75
N ASP A 57 9.91 -4.49 8.85
CA ASP A 57 10.49 -5.47 7.93
C ASP A 57 10.11 -5.15 6.47
N ALA A 58 8.84 -4.79 6.20
CA ALA A 58 8.39 -4.40 4.87
C ALA A 58 9.07 -3.12 4.36
N PHE A 59 9.23 -2.09 5.21
CA PHE A 59 9.92 -0.85 4.83
C PHE A 59 11.41 -1.07 4.57
N GLU A 60 12.06 -1.97 5.31
CA GLU A 60 13.45 -2.36 5.06
C GLU A 60 13.60 -3.07 3.72
N LEU A 61 12.74 -4.06 3.44
CA LEU A 61 12.71 -4.76 2.15
C LEU A 61 12.45 -3.80 0.97
N MET A 62 11.61 -2.79 1.14
CA MET A 62 11.37 -1.77 0.09
C MET A 62 12.63 -0.94 -0.22
N LYS A 63 13.44 -0.61 0.80
CA LYS A 63 14.73 0.10 0.59
C LYS A 63 15.74 -0.76 -0.17
N GLU A 64 15.66 -2.07 -0.03
CA GLU A 64 16.49 -3.00 -0.80
C GLU A 64 15.98 -3.22 -2.21
N LEU A 65 14.65 -3.30 -2.38
CA LEU A 65 13.99 -3.46 -3.66
C LEU A 65 14.38 -2.36 -4.67
N VAL A 66 14.43 -1.10 -4.24
CA VAL A 66 14.84 0.03 -5.11
C VAL A 66 16.31 -0.05 -5.54
N LYS A 67 17.16 -0.74 -4.76
CA LYS A 67 18.60 -0.94 -5.06
C LYS A 67 18.87 -2.10 -6.01
N VAL A 68 17.87 -2.93 -6.30
CA VAL A 68 17.98 -4.02 -7.29
C VAL A 68 18.42 -3.44 -8.65
N PRO A 69 19.29 -4.11 -9.43
CA PRO A 69 19.74 -3.61 -10.74
C PRO A 69 18.57 -3.28 -11.69
N VAL A 70 18.69 -2.17 -12.42
CA VAL A 70 17.62 -1.65 -13.29
C VAL A 70 17.20 -2.68 -14.34
N GLU A 71 18.15 -3.43 -14.91
CA GLU A 71 17.90 -4.46 -15.91
C GLU A 71 17.00 -5.58 -15.37
N ARG A 72 17.04 -5.82 -14.06
CA ARG A 72 16.19 -6.80 -13.39
C ARG A 72 14.83 -6.19 -13.05
N LYS A 73 14.81 -4.95 -12.56
CA LYS A 73 13.57 -4.21 -12.30
C LYS A 73 12.70 -4.10 -13.57
N GLN A 74 13.31 -3.82 -14.71
CA GLN A 74 12.66 -3.78 -16.03
C GLN A 74 11.98 -5.10 -16.45
N LYS A 75 12.44 -6.25 -15.92
CA LYS A 75 11.79 -7.54 -16.19
C LYS A 75 10.46 -7.69 -15.44
N ASN A 76 10.18 -6.86 -14.43
CA ASN A 76 8.86 -6.75 -13.85
C ASN A 76 7.95 -5.95 -14.80
N ALA A 77 7.68 -6.50 -15.98
CA ALA A 77 6.84 -5.86 -16.97
C ALA A 77 5.39 -6.33 -16.81
N SER A 78 4.45 -5.43 -17.13
CA SER A 78 3.02 -5.75 -17.19
C SER A 78 2.45 -5.27 -18.52
N PRO A 79 1.51 -6.01 -19.13
CA PRO A 79 0.78 -5.52 -20.30
C PRO A 79 -0.15 -4.35 -19.94
N LEU A 80 -0.46 -4.16 -18.65
CA LEU A 80 -1.26 -3.03 -18.19
C LEU A 80 -0.32 -1.86 -17.82
N PRO A 81 -0.61 -0.63 -18.31
CA PRO A 81 0.19 0.55 -17.99
C PRO A 81 0.34 0.74 -16.48
N TYR A 82 1.56 1.01 -16.01
CA TYR A 82 1.86 1.26 -14.59
C TYR A 82 1.66 0.09 -13.62
N HIS A 83 1.44 -1.14 -14.10
CA HIS A 83 1.26 -2.33 -13.25
C HIS A 83 2.52 -3.21 -13.12
N GLY A 84 3.67 -2.74 -13.62
CA GLY A 84 4.97 -3.38 -13.49
C GLY A 84 5.95 -2.46 -12.74
N TRP A 85 7.24 -2.53 -13.07
CA TRP A 85 8.19 -1.51 -12.70
C TRP A 85 7.96 -0.24 -13.53
N VAL A 86 7.89 0.89 -12.84
CA VAL A 86 7.81 2.23 -13.43
C VAL A 86 9.02 2.99 -12.93
N GLY A 87 9.99 3.21 -13.82
CA GLY A 87 11.20 3.93 -13.49
C GLY A 87 11.08 5.45 -13.68
N PRO A 88 12.11 6.19 -13.23
CA PRO A 88 12.24 7.61 -13.51
C PRO A 88 12.17 7.89 -15.01
N SER A 89 11.26 8.77 -15.42
CA SER A 89 11.08 9.16 -16.81
C SER A 89 10.40 10.52 -16.92
N GLU A 90 10.61 11.21 -18.05
CA GLU A 90 9.95 12.50 -18.32
C GLU A 90 8.41 12.38 -18.40
N GLN A 91 7.90 11.20 -18.75
CA GLN A 91 6.46 10.95 -18.90
C GLN A 91 5.73 10.83 -17.55
N VAL A 92 6.43 10.43 -16.49
CA VAL A 92 5.84 10.22 -15.15
C VAL A 92 6.43 11.22 -14.16
N SER A 93 7.72 11.09 -13.88
CA SER A 93 8.54 11.99 -13.06
C SER A 93 9.97 11.46 -13.00
N LEU A 94 10.96 12.35 -13.02
CA LEU A 94 12.38 11.99 -12.82
C LEU A 94 12.69 11.57 -11.37
N LEU A 95 11.77 11.78 -10.44
CA LEU A 95 11.93 11.45 -9.01
C LEU A 95 11.09 10.25 -8.58
N TYR A 96 10.31 9.67 -9.50
CA TYR A 96 9.41 8.57 -9.19
C TYR A 96 9.99 7.23 -9.61
N GLU A 97 9.92 6.27 -8.72
CA GLU A 97 10.10 4.86 -9.01
C GLU A 97 9.00 4.05 -8.29
N GLY A 98 8.39 3.11 -9.00
CA GLY A 98 7.28 2.30 -8.49
C GLY A 98 7.33 0.86 -8.97
N PHE A 99 6.69 -0.03 -8.22
CA PHE A 99 6.57 -1.44 -8.54
C PHE A 99 5.13 -1.90 -8.37
N GLY A 100 4.61 -2.57 -9.39
CA GLY A 100 3.37 -3.32 -9.32
C GLY A 100 3.61 -4.82 -9.17
N VAL A 101 2.81 -5.47 -8.35
CA VAL A 101 2.67 -6.93 -8.30
C VAL A 101 1.22 -7.26 -8.62
N ARG A 102 0.98 -7.86 -9.79
CA ARG A 102 -0.36 -8.30 -10.17
C ARG A 102 -0.78 -9.49 -9.31
N ASP A 103 -2.04 -9.49 -8.88
CA ASP A 103 -2.62 -10.53 -8.03
C ASP A 103 -1.82 -10.71 -6.74
N ALA A 104 -1.53 -9.62 -6.02
CA ALA A 104 -0.74 -9.64 -4.78
C ALA A 104 -1.35 -10.49 -3.65
N SER A 105 -2.62 -10.90 -3.77
CA SER A 105 -3.25 -11.88 -2.88
C SER A 105 -2.93 -13.34 -3.23
N ASN A 106 -2.34 -13.60 -4.41
CA ASN A 106 -1.91 -14.91 -4.85
C ASN A 106 -0.43 -15.13 -4.46
N TYR A 107 -0.18 -16.20 -3.71
CA TYR A 107 1.16 -16.54 -3.23
C TYR A 107 2.16 -16.78 -4.37
N ASP A 108 1.77 -17.46 -5.45
CA ASP A 108 2.67 -17.74 -6.57
C ASP A 108 3.05 -16.47 -7.33
N SER A 109 2.13 -15.51 -7.44
CA SER A 109 2.42 -14.20 -8.03
C SER A 109 3.46 -13.43 -7.21
N VAL A 110 3.28 -13.37 -5.89
CA VAL A 110 4.23 -12.71 -4.98
C VAL A 110 5.58 -13.45 -4.98
N LYS A 111 5.57 -14.78 -4.97
CA LYS A 111 6.78 -15.59 -5.02
C LYS A 111 7.56 -15.38 -6.31
N LYS A 112 6.89 -15.34 -7.47
CA LYS A 112 7.53 -15.05 -8.76
C LYS A 112 8.17 -13.66 -8.77
N PHE A 113 7.48 -12.66 -8.21
CA PHE A 113 8.06 -11.32 -8.07
C PHE A 113 9.31 -11.33 -7.18
N ALA A 114 9.25 -11.97 -6.01
CA ALA A 114 10.39 -12.06 -5.11
C ALA A 114 11.58 -12.78 -5.76
N GLN A 115 11.36 -13.92 -6.41
CA GLN A 115 12.39 -14.65 -7.15
C GLN A 115 12.97 -13.84 -8.32
N LEU A 116 12.14 -13.01 -8.97
CA LEU A 116 12.63 -12.14 -10.02
C LEU A 116 13.60 -11.09 -9.50
N MET A 117 13.33 -10.51 -8.32
CA MET A 117 14.16 -9.47 -7.71
C MET A 117 15.42 -10.04 -7.02
N TRP A 118 15.24 -11.18 -6.36
CA TRP A 118 16.25 -11.91 -5.59
C TRP A 118 16.28 -13.40 -5.99
N PRO A 119 16.92 -13.74 -7.12
CA PRO A 119 16.93 -15.11 -7.64
C PRO A 119 17.64 -16.10 -6.72
N ASP A 120 18.67 -15.65 -6.01
CA ASP A 120 19.44 -16.45 -5.06
C ASP A 120 18.81 -16.49 -3.66
N GLY A 121 17.59 -15.93 -3.54
CA GLY A 121 16.94 -15.69 -2.26
C GLY A 121 17.27 -14.32 -1.68
N HIS A 122 16.42 -13.90 -0.76
CA HIS A 122 16.66 -12.73 0.10
C HIS A 122 17.39 -13.24 1.36
N PRO A 123 18.49 -12.59 1.80
CA PRO A 123 19.23 -13.01 2.99
C PRO A 123 18.40 -12.98 4.28
#